data_AF-A0A229SK94-F1
#
_entry.id   AF-A0A229SK94-F1
#
_cell.length_a   1.000
_cell.length_b   1.000
_cell.length_c   1.000
_cell.angle_alpha   90.00
_cell.angle_beta   90.00
_cell.angle_gamma   90.00
#
_symmetry.space_group_name_H-M   'P 1'
#
loop_
_entity.id
_entity.type
_entity.pdbx_description
1 polymer ?
#
loop_
_entity_poly.entity_id
_entity_poly.type
_entity_poly.pdbx_seq_one_letter_code
_entity_poly.pdbx_strand_id
1 'polypeptide(L)'
;MSRYPLRIAGSIVGALTAVVSGLVGSGLFTADQGNAVTGVITGLVTLLAAFGVVVSTEQKVTPLADPRNRQGQPLTPAQTTGEALTGEAGSWEADRG
;
A
#
# COMPACT_ATOMS: atom_id res chain seq x y z
N MET A 1 14.40 -10.10 -1.48
CA MET A 1 13.17 -9.28 -1.54
C MET A 1 13.39 -8.15 -2.54
N SER A 2 12.59 -8.09 -3.61
CA SER A 2 12.81 -7.12 -4.70
C SER A 2 12.53 -5.69 -4.22
N ARG A 3 13.41 -4.74 -4.57
CA ARG A 3 13.34 -3.34 -4.12
C ARG A 3 12.22 -2.52 -4.79
N TYR A 4 11.46 -3.08 -5.74
CA TYR A 4 10.50 -2.32 -6.56
C TYR A 4 9.20 -3.10 -6.87
N PRO A 5 8.36 -3.41 -5.86
CA PRO A 5 7.15 -4.20 -6.04
C PRO A 5 6.14 -3.57 -7.01
N LEU A 6 5.99 -2.24 -6.97
CA LEU A 6 5.10 -1.49 -7.89
C LEU A 6 5.54 -1.59 -9.35
N ARG A 7 6.85 -1.59 -9.61
CA ARG A 7 7.40 -1.68 -10.96
C ARG A 7 7.15 -3.07 -11.56
N ILE A 8 7.26 -4.11 -10.74
CA ILE A 8 6.94 -5.49 -11.15
C ILE A 8 5.44 -5.60 -11.45
N ALA A 9 4.58 -5.13 -10.55
CA ALA A 9 3.14 -5.14 -10.78
C ALA A 9 2.74 -4.39 -12.06
N GLY A 10 3.29 -3.18 -12.27
CA GLY A 10 3.07 -2.41 -13.48
C GLY A 10 3.54 -3.12 -14.75
N SER A 11 4.70 -3.79 -14.72
CA SER A 11 5.18 -4.57 -15.88
C SER A 11 4.28 -5.75 -16.24
N ILE A 12 3.69 -6.42 -15.24
CA ILE A 12 2.80 -7.56 -15.46
C ILE A 12 1.50 -7.08 -16.11
N VAL A 13 0.88 -6.04 -15.54
CA VAL A 13 -0.35 -5.47 -16.09
C VAL A 13 -0.11 -4.93 -17.50
N GLY A 14 0.97 -4.18 -17.71
CA GLY A 14 1.35 -3.67 -19.03
C GLY A 14 1.57 -4.78 -20.06
N ALA A 15 2.27 -5.85 -19.69
CA ALA A 15 2.48 -7.01 -20.56
C ALA A 15 1.16 -7.70 -20.94
N LEU A 16 0.26 -7.91 -19.96
CA LEU A 16 -1.05 -8.50 -20.21
C LEU A 16 -1.90 -7.63 -21.14
N THR A 17 -1.95 -6.31 -20.91
CA THR A 17 -2.68 -5.38 -21.78
C THR A 17 -2.11 -5.35 -23.19
N ALA A 18 -0.78 -5.39 -23.34
CA ALA A 18 -0.12 -5.44 -24.64
C ALA A 18 -0.46 -6.73 -25.39
N VAL A 19 -0.49 -7.88 -24.70
CA VAL A 19 -0.91 -9.16 -25.29
C VAL A 19 -2.34 -9.08 -25.79
N VAL A 20 -3.29 -8.61 -24.97
CA VAL A 20 -4.70 -8.48 -25.38
C VAL A 20 -4.84 -7.56 -26.59
N SER A 21 -4.15 -6.42 -26.59
CA SER A 21 -4.16 -5.47 -27.71
C SER A 21 -3.59 -6.10 -28.99
N GLY A 22 -2.51 -6.89 -28.87
CA GLY A 22 -1.94 -7.63 -29.99
C GLY A 22 -2.86 -8.73 -30.54
N LEU A 23 -3.59 -9.44 -29.67
CA LEU A 23 -4.58 -10.43 -30.11
C LEU A 23 -5.77 -9.78 -30.84
N VAL A 24 -6.25 -8.62 -30.39
CA VAL A 24 -7.30 -7.87 -31.10
C VAL A 24 -6.76 -7.32 -32.42
N GLY A 25 -5.55 -6.74 -32.42
CA GLY A 25 -4.93 -6.17 -33.62
C GLY A 25 -4.59 -7.20 -34.70
N SER A 26 -4.34 -8.45 -34.31
CA SER A 26 -4.11 -9.57 -35.24
C SER A 26 -5.41 -10.23 -35.75
N GLY A 27 -6.57 -9.82 -35.23
CA GLY A 27 -7.87 -10.42 -35.57
C GLY A 27 -8.13 -11.79 -34.94
N LEU A 28 -7.23 -12.27 -34.07
CA LEU A 28 -7.43 -13.49 -33.28
C LEU A 28 -8.54 -13.31 -32.24
N PHE A 29 -8.65 -12.10 -31.68
CA PHE A 29 -9.76 -11.69 -30.83
C PHE A 29 -10.63 -10.65 -31.52
N THR A 30 -11.92 -10.70 -31.23
CA THR A 30 -12.83 -9.58 -31.52
C THR A 30 -12.62 -8.45 -30.51
N ALA A 31 -13.08 -7.25 -30.84
CA ALA A 31 -13.04 -6.10 -29.92
C ALA A 31 -13.76 -6.41 -28.59
N ASP A 32 -14.92 -7.07 -28.65
CA ASP A 32 -15.70 -7.42 -27.46
C ASP A 32 -14.97 -8.44 -26.57
N GLN A 33 -14.27 -9.41 -27.16
CA GLN A 33 -13.43 -10.36 -26.42
C GLN A 33 -12.25 -9.66 -25.76
N GLY A 34 -11.58 -8.74 -26.47
CA GLY A 34 -10.51 -7.92 -25.90
C GLY A 34 -10.98 -7.07 -24.72
N ASN A 35 -12.15 -6.44 -24.86
CA ASN A 35 -12.77 -5.64 -23.80
C ASN A 35 -13.13 -6.50 -22.57
N ALA A 36 -13.73 -7.67 -22.79
CA ALA A 36 -14.06 -8.59 -21.70
C ALA A 36 -12.81 -9.05 -20.94
N VAL A 37 -11.75 -9.47 -21.63
CA VAL A 37 -10.50 -9.91 -21.00
C VAL A 37 -9.82 -8.77 -20.25
N THR A 38 -9.80 -7.57 -20.83
CA THR A 38 -9.28 -6.37 -20.15
C THR A 38 -10.06 -6.08 -18.87
N GLY A 39 -11.40 -6.17 -18.92
CA GLY A 39 -12.26 -6.02 -17.74
C GLY A 39 -11.96 -7.03 -16.64
N VAL A 40 -11.70 -8.30 -16.99
CA VAL A 40 -11.28 -9.34 -16.02
C VAL A 40 -9.93 -9.00 -15.40
N ILE A 41 -8.94 -8.59 -16.19
CA ILE A 41 -7.62 -8.19 -15.69
C ILE A 41 -7.77 -7.03 -14.70
N THR A 42 -8.52 -5.99 -15.08
CA THR A 42 -8.78 -4.84 -14.21
C THR A 42 -9.49 -5.27 -12.92
N GLY A 43 -10.53 -6.09 -12.99
CA GLY A 43 -11.25 -6.58 -11.82
C GLY A 43 -10.35 -7.33 -10.84
N LEU A 44 -9.47 -8.20 -11.34
CA LEU A 44 -8.49 -8.91 -10.50
C LEU A 44 -7.50 -7.96 -9.85
N VAL A 45 -6.94 -7.01 -10.59
CA VAL A 45 -6.01 -6.01 -10.05
C VAL A 45 -6.69 -5.17 -8.96
N THR A 46 -7.93 -4.73 -9.19
CA THR A 46 -8.71 -3.98 -8.21
C THR A 46 -8.98 -4.80 -6.95
N LEU A 47 -9.34 -6.08 -7.10
CA LEU A 47 -9.55 -6.98 -5.97
C LEU A 47 -8.26 -7.15 -5.14
N LEU A 48 -7.13 -7.39 -5.80
CA LEU A 48 -5.84 -7.51 -5.12
C LEU A 48 -5.43 -6.21 -4.43
N ALA A 49 -5.68 -5.06 -5.07
CA ALA A 49 -5.42 -3.76 -4.48
C ALA A 49 -6.29 -3.53 -3.23
N ALA A 50 -7.59 -3.83 -3.29
CA ALA A 50 -8.50 -3.70 -2.16
C ALA A 50 -8.08 -4.60 -0.99
N PHE A 51 -7.77 -5.88 -1.24
CA PHE A 51 -7.26 -6.79 -0.22
C PHE A 51 -5.92 -6.32 0.36
N GLY A 52 -5.00 -5.87 -0.49
CA GLY A 52 -3.71 -5.34 -0.05
C GLY A 52 -3.86 -4.12 0.86
N VAL A 53 -4.81 -3.22 0.56
CA VAL A 53 -5.15 -2.10 1.42
C VAL A 53 -5.69 -2.59 2.76
N VAL A 54 -6.68 -3.48 2.76
CA VAL A 54 -7.28 -4.03 4.00
C VAL A 54 -6.19 -4.62 4.90
N VAL A 55 -5.38 -5.55 4.40
CA VAL A 55 -4.30 -6.19 5.16
C VAL A 55 -3.27 -5.16 5.66
N SER A 56 -2.94 -4.14 4.86
CA SER A 56 -2.02 -3.08 5.28
C SER A 56 -2.62 -2.13 6.32
N THR A 57 -3.94 -2.00 6.38
CA THR A 57 -4.64 -1.05 7.27
C THR A 57 -5.12 -1.68 8.57
N GLU A 58 -5.41 -2.99 8.60
CA GLU A 58 -5.88 -3.69 9.81
C GLU A 58 -4.92 -3.50 10.99
N GLN A 59 -3.61 -3.62 10.76
CA GLN A 59 -2.61 -3.41 11.81
C GLN A 59 -2.48 -1.95 12.28
N LYS A 60 -3.02 -0.98 11.52
CA LYS A 60 -2.85 0.46 11.78
C LYS A 60 -4.08 1.10 12.41
N VAL A 61 -5.28 0.66 12.05
CA VAL A 61 -6.53 1.33 12.43
C VAL A 61 -7.29 0.55 13.50
N THR A 62 -7.35 -0.78 13.39
CA THR A 62 -8.08 -1.66 14.32
C THR A 62 -7.38 -3.00 14.44
N PRO A 63 -6.28 -3.08 15.21
CA PRO A 63 -5.54 -4.33 15.40
C PRO A 63 -6.44 -5.37 16.05
N LEU A 64 -6.77 -6.43 15.33
CA LEU A 64 -7.49 -7.60 15.86
C LEU A 64 -6.56 -8.54 16.67
N ALA A 65 -5.24 -8.41 16.47
CA ALA A 65 -4.21 -9.04 17.28
C ALA A 65 -3.83 -8.11 18.45
N ASP A 66 -3.50 -8.71 19.59
CA ASP A 66 -3.11 -8.01 20.83
C ASP A 66 -2.15 -6.84 20.51
N PRO A 67 -2.47 -5.59 20.88
CA PRO A 67 -1.68 -4.39 20.58
C PRO A 67 -0.37 -4.32 21.37
N ARG A 68 0.19 -5.45 21.77
CA ARG A 68 1.49 -5.56 22.41
C ARG A 68 2.58 -5.82 21.38
N ASN A 69 3.76 -5.26 21.62
CA ASN A 69 4.94 -5.52 20.79
C ASN A 69 5.39 -7.00 20.91
N ARG A 70 6.39 -7.43 20.12
CA ARG A 70 6.92 -8.81 20.17
C ARG A 70 7.52 -9.19 21.53
N GLN A 71 7.79 -8.21 22.40
CA GLN A 71 8.21 -8.41 23.79
C GLN A 71 7.04 -8.40 24.79
N GLY A 72 5.79 -8.36 24.33
CA GLY A 72 4.60 -8.35 25.19
C GLY A 72 4.34 -7.02 25.90
N GLN A 73 4.99 -5.93 25.49
CA GLN A 73 4.80 -4.61 26.08
C GLN A 73 3.71 -3.83 25.35
N PRO A 74 2.91 -3.00 26.03
CA PRO A 74 1.94 -2.11 25.40
C PRO A 74 2.61 -1.20 24.36
N LEU A 75 2.01 -1.06 23.18
CA LEU A 75 2.46 -0.06 22.20
C LEU A 75 2.20 1.34 22.76
N THR A 76 3.28 2.09 23.02
CA THR A 76 3.19 3.51 23.35
C THR A 76 2.78 4.31 22.11
N PRO A 77 1.91 5.32 22.25
CA PRO A 77 1.56 6.19 21.13
C PRO A 77 2.83 6.78 20.50
N ALA A 78 2.89 6.79 19.17
CA ALA A 78 3.95 7.51 18.47
C ALA A 78 3.88 8.98 18.90
N GLN A 79 4.95 9.49 19.50
CA GLN A 79 5.01 10.89 19.90
C GLN A 79 4.79 11.75 18.66
N THR A 80 3.70 12.51 18.65
CA THR A 80 3.46 13.50 17.61
C THR A 80 4.58 14.53 17.71
N THR A 81 5.16 14.90 16.57
CA THR A 81 6.28 15.85 16.43
C THR A 81 6.02 17.21 17.11
N GLY A 82 4.79 17.51 17.55
CA GLY A 82 4.47 18.68 18.36
C GLY A 82 4.99 18.65 19.79
N GLU A 83 5.22 17.49 20.41
CA GLU A 83 5.57 17.40 21.85
C GLU A 83 7.06 17.64 22.12
N ALA A 84 7.92 17.40 21.12
CA ALA A 84 9.36 17.62 21.21
C ALA A 84 9.73 19.12 21.27
N LEU A 85 8.93 20.00 20.67
CA LEU A 85 9.20 21.44 20.64
C LEU A 85 8.83 22.17 21.94
N THR A 86 7.94 21.59 22.75
CA THR A 86 7.56 22.13 24.06
C THR A 86 8.51 21.73 25.19
N GLY A 87 9.30 20.66 25.02
CA GLY A 87 10.27 20.21 26.04
C GLY A 87 11.54 21.06 26.10
N GLU A 88 11.99 21.61 24.97
CA GLU A 88 13.23 22.42 24.93
C GLU A 88 13.01 23.88 25.34
N ALA A 89 11.78 24.37 25.29
CA ALA A 89 11.46 25.75 25.65
C ALA A 89 11.57 26.04 27.18
N GLY A 90 11.62 25.02 28.03
CA GLY A 90 11.77 25.18 29.49
C GLY A 90 13.20 25.09 30.02
N SER A 91 14.16 24.66 29.17
CA SER A 91 15.54 24.37 29.58
C SER A 91 16.41 25.64 29.69
N TRP A 92 16.21 26.63 28.83
CA TRP A 92 17.05 27.82 28.75
C TRP A 92 16.72 28.90 29.80
N GLU A 93 15.61 28.77 30.52
CA GLU A 93 15.21 29.71 31.59
C GLU A 93 15.77 29.30 32.97
N ALA A 94 16.14 28.02 33.14
CA ALA A 94 16.67 27.49 34.40
C ALA A 94 18.16 27.77 34.64
N ASP A 95 18.89 28.21 33.59
CA ASP A 95 20.33 28.48 33.64
C ASP A 95 20.65 29.99 33.84
N ARG A 96 19.65 30.80 34.20
CA ARG A 96 19.77 32.25 34.44
C ARG A 96 19.42 32.70 35.88
N GLY A 97 19.62 31.83 36.87
CA GLY A 97 19.39 32.11 38.30
C GLY A 97 20.64 32.02 39.14
#